data_AF-A0A2N1UHF3-F1
#
_entry.id   AF-A0A2N1UHF3-F1
#
_cell.length_a   1.000
_cell.length_b   1.000
_cell.length_c   1.000
_cell.angle_alpha   90.00
_cell.angle_beta   90.00
_cell.angle_gamma   90.00
#
_symmetry.space_group_name_H-M   'P 1'
#
loop_
_entity.id
_entity.type
_entity.pdbx_description
1 polymer ?
#
loop_
_entity_poly.entity_id
_entity_poly.type
_entity_poly.pdbx_seq_one_letter_code
_entity_poly.pdbx_strand_id
1 'polypeptide(L)'
;MTTPLIDNSDQRFSASLDNLESGESPRRRQAMAYLEKLGGLRAFQVAAALTGDADLVVAATARRICSEASKKGLILRTRLQAQPLAQTVSIKNFYQLLDEVVFIIRRNLTGVVLDSFLFSIPKFVLVTVFFLCPYYAALAELVAQAWVIIPAVVLYELFWRPLVWSSTGMAILAGFPENAMRRQSSRLSGSALYWQMLRSGLVEAVFYVFLLMAVFAWYLGFARDLWPAAIAFIVWFAIWVDSSLTMAAKILVAKPGAQLLWRSGYIGHFWLSLKFGVVLACLYFVITGSAVSLLWLFGLDNVLDWPRLFLSGFVIAADALLDPFVMGYRILMARLALDPRCL
;
A
#
# COMPACT_ATOMS: atom_id res chain seq x y z
N MET A 1 -29.23 13.40 -24.97
CA MET A 1 -29.00 11.93 -24.91
C MET A 1 -27.52 11.68 -25.19
N THR A 2 -26.73 11.37 -24.18
CA THR A 2 -25.29 11.10 -24.30
C THR A 2 -25.07 9.59 -24.33
N THR A 3 -24.68 9.07 -25.49
CA THR A 3 -24.24 7.68 -25.66
C THR A 3 -22.93 7.44 -24.90
N PRO A 4 -22.74 6.26 -24.29
CA PRO A 4 -21.56 5.97 -23.48
C PRO A 4 -20.32 5.70 -24.35
N LEU A 5 -19.18 6.27 -23.95
CA LEU A 5 -17.83 6.21 -24.54
C LEU A 5 -17.18 4.79 -24.60
N ILE A 6 -17.96 3.71 -24.48
CA ILE A 6 -17.46 2.35 -24.35
C ILE A 6 -17.06 1.74 -25.72
N ASP A 7 -17.52 2.30 -26.85
CA ASP A 7 -17.30 1.71 -28.19
C ASP A 7 -15.91 1.95 -28.83
N ASN A 8 -15.10 2.88 -28.32
CA ASN A 8 -13.91 3.33 -29.06
C ASN A 8 -12.67 2.45 -28.84
N SER A 9 -12.51 1.78 -27.69
CA SER A 9 -11.30 0.98 -27.39
C SER A 9 -11.32 -0.39 -28.03
N ASP A 10 -12.47 -1.06 -28.08
CA ASP A 10 -12.59 -2.38 -28.70
C ASP A 10 -12.50 -2.28 -30.23
N GLN A 11 -13.07 -1.23 -30.85
CA GLN A 11 -12.93 -0.95 -32.28
C GLN A 11 -11.48 -0.58 -32.66
N ARG A 12 -10.77 0.17 -31.82
CA ARG A 12 -9.34 0.48 -32.05
C ARG A 12 -8.45 -0.74 -31.85
N PHE A 13 -8.82 -1.63 -30.94
CA PHE A 13 -8.13 -2.91 -30.76
C PHE A 13 -8.33 -3.82 -31.98
N SER A 14 -9.56 -3.98 -32.48
CA SER A 14 -9.80 -4.76 -33.70
C SER A 14 -9.08 -4.18 -34.92
N ALA A 15 -9.15 -2.87 -35.13
CA ALA A 15 -8.41 -2.21 -36.21
C ALA A 15 -6.88 -2.36 -36.06
N SER A 16 -6.37 -2.51 -34.83
CA SER A 16 -4.95 -2.79 -34.61
C SER A 16 -4.58 -4.23 -34.97
N LEU A 17 -5.49 -5.19 -34.80
CA LEU A 17 -5.29 -6.56 -35.26
C LEU A 17 -5.22 -6.62 -36.78
N ASP A 18 -6.14 -5.94 -37.48
CA ASP A 18 -6.14 -5.87 -38.95
C ASP A 18 -4.84 -5.26 -39.49
N ASN A 19 -4.31 -4.24 -38.80
CA ASN A 19 -3.03 -3.63 -39.15
C ASN A 19 -1.82 -4.54 -38.86
N LEU A 20 -1.91 -5.46 -37.90
CA LEU A 20 -0.86 -6.44 -37.61
C LEU A 20 -0.80 -7.55 -38.66
N GLU A 21 -1.94 -7.90 -39.25
CA GLU A 21 -2.03 -8.85 -40.36
C GLU A 21 -1.62 -8.24 -41.72
N SER A 22 -1.47 -6.91 -41.79
CA SER A 22 -1.01 -6.24 -42.99
C SER A 22 0.45 -6.61 -43.33
N GLY A 23 0.74 -6.83 -44.62
CA GLY A 23 2.11 -7.03 -45.11
C GLY A 23 3.03 -5.81 -45.00
N GLU A 24 2.49 -4.66 -44.57
CA GLU A 24 3.20 -3.38 -44.47
C GLU A 24 3.87 -3.22 -43.10
N SER A 25 5.20 -3.32 -43.05
CA SER A 25 6.00 -3.13 -41.83
C SER A 25 5.69 -1.83 -41.04
N PRO A 26 5.43 -0.66 -41.67
CA PRO A 26 5.06 0.55 -40.93
C PRO A 26 3.74 0.44 -40.16
N ARG A 27 2.72 -0.20 -40.75
CA ARG A 27 1.40 -0.39 -40.11
C ARG A 27 1.48 -1.37 -38.94
N ARG A 28 2.24 -2.45 -39.10
CA ARG A 28 2.49 -3.42 -38.01
C ARG A 28 3.19 -2.77 -36.82
N ARG A 29 4.18 -1.90 -37.06
CA ARG A 29 4.88 -1.15 -36.00
C ARG A 29 3.95 -0.17 -35.27
N GLN A 30 3.09 0.54 -35.99
CA GLN A 30 2.10 1.45 -35.38
C GLN A 30 1.10 0.68 -34.50
N ALA A 31 0.63 -0.48 -34.97
CA ALA A 31 -0.24 -1.34 -34.19
C ALA A 31 0.46 -1.88 -32.93
N MET A 32 1.73 -2.27 -33.01
CA MET A 32 2.52 -2.67 -31.84
C MET A 32 2.69 -1.54 -30.82
N ALA A 33 2.92 -0.30 -31.26
CA ALA A 33 3.01 0.85 -30.38
C ALA A 33 1.66 1.15 -29.68
N TYR A 34 0.54 0.89 -30.35
CA TYR A 34 -0.78 0.96 -29.73
C TYR A 34 -0.98 -0.15 -28.69
N LEU A 35 -0.62 -1.40 -29.01
CA LEU A 35 -0.69 -2.53 -28.06
C LEU A 35 0.17 -2.31 -26.81
N GLU A 36 1.35 -1.72 -26.96
CA GLU A 36 2.22 -1.35 -25.84
C GLU A 36 1.54 -0.34 -24.91
N LYS A 37 0.86 0.66 -25.47
CA LYS A 37 0.09 1.66 -24.70
C LYS A 37 -1.17 1.08 -24.06
N LEU A 38 -1.86 0.17 -24.76
CA LEU A 38 -3.08 -0.48 -24.25
C LEU A 38 -2.76 -1.37 -23.05
N GLY A 39 -1.70 -2.18 -23.15
CA GLY A 39 -1.32 -3.15 -22.13
C GLY A 39 -2.41 -4.19 -21.83
N GLY A 40 -2.21 -4.94 -20.74
CA GLY A 40 -3.17 -5.93 -20.27
C GLY A 40 -3.15 -7.27 -21.04
N LEU A 41 -4.14 -8.12 -20.76
CA LEU A 41 -4.16 -9.51 -21.19
C LEU A 41 -4.17 -9.67 -22.72
N ARG A 42 -5.04 -8.90 -23.40
CA ARG A 42 -5.24 -9.01 -24.84
C ARG A 42 -4.00 -8.57 -25.62
N ALA A 43 -3.38 -7.46 -25.23
CA ALA A 43 -2.12 -7.00 -25.83
C ALA A 43 -0.98 -8.01 -25.60
N PHE A 44 -0.92 -8.63 -24.42
CA PHE A 44 0.08 -9.65 -24.12
C PHE A 44 -0.09 -10.93 -24.95
N GLN A 45 -1.32 -11.38 -25.21
CA GLN A 45 -1.60 -12.53 -26.08
C GLN A 45 -1.10 -12.30 -27.50
N VAL A 46 -1.40 -11.11 -28.05
CA VAL A 46 -1.00 -10.73 -29.40
C VAL A 46 0.52 -10.56 -29.48
N ALA A 47 1.13 -9.87 -28.51
CA ALA A 47 2.58 -9.70 -28.43
C ALA A 47 3.31 -11.05 -28.32
N ALA A 48 2.78 -12.01 -27.55
CA ALA A 48 3.37 -13.33 -27.42
C ALA A 48 3.50 -14.07 -28.75
N ALA A 49 2.45 -13.99 -29.59
CA ALA A 49 2.43 -14.59 -30.92
C ALA A 49 3.43 -13.93 -31.89
N LEU A 50 3.80 -12.67 -31.65
CA LEU A 50 4.65 -11.86 -32.53
C LEU A 50 6.13 -11.78 -32.08
N THR A 51 6.53 -12.53 -31.06
CA THR A 51 7.93 -12.56 -30.56
C THR A 51 8.95 -13.09 -31.59
N GLY A 52 8.47 -13.81 -32.61
CA GLY A 52 9.24 -14.32 -33.75
C GLY A 52 8.89 -13.68 -35.09
N ASP A 53 8.31 -12.47 -35.10
CA ASP A 53 7.98 -11.76 -36.34
C ASP A 53 9.24 -11.49 -37.19
N ALA A 54 9.07 -11.51 -38.53
CA ALA A 54 10.15 -11.24 -39.48
C ALA A 54 10.66 -9.78 -39.41
N ASP A 55 9.83 -8.83 -39.00
CA ASP A 55 10.26 -7.47 -38.69
C ASP A 55 10.85 -7.42 -37.27
N LEU A 56 12.17 -7.22 -37.19
CA LEU A 56 12.92 -7.16 -35.94
C LEU A 56 12.38 -6.11 -34.97
N VAL A 57 11.80 -5.01 -35.46
CA VAL A 57 11.23 -3.97 -34.61
C VAL A 57 9.95 -4.47 -33.94
N VAL A 58 9.09 -5.15 -34.70
CA VAL A 58 7.85 -5.76 -34.19
C VAL A 58 8.19 -6.84 -33.16
N ALA A 59 9.15 -7.73 -33.47
CA ALA A 59 9.61 -8.77 -32.56
C ALA A 59 10.24 -8.22 -31.28
N ALA A 60 11.02 -7.13 -31.36
CA ALA A 60 11.61 -6.47 -30.20
C ALA A 60 10.55 -5.84 -29.30
N THR A 61 9.59 -5.11 -29.87
CA THR A 61 8.47 -4.51 -29.11
C THR A 61 7.58 -5.60 -28.50
N ALA A 62 7.32 -6.68 -29.22
CA ALA A 62 6.61 -7.85 -28.71
C ALA A 62 7.30 -8.46 -27.48
N ARG A 63 8.62 -8.69 -27.53
CA ARG A 63 9.39 -9.19 -26.39
C ARG A 63 9.37 -8.22 -25.21
N ARG A 64 9.44 -6.91 -25.47
CA ARG A 64 9.36 -5.88 -24.43
C ARG A 64 8.00 -5.92 -23.73
N ILE A 65 6.90 -5.93 -24.48
CA ILE A 65 5.54 -6.07 -23.96
C ILE A 65 5.42 -7.36 -23.14
N CYS A 66 5.94 -8.50 -23.65
CA CYS A 66 5.94 -9.75 -22.91
C CYS A 66 6.76 -9.69 -21.61
N SER A 67 7.91 -9.01 -21.61
CA SER A 67 8.72 -8.84 -20.39
C SER A 67 8.01 -7.96 -19.35
N GLU A 68 7.36 -6.87 -19.79
CA GLU A 68 6.62 -5.99 -18.90
C GLU A 68 5.34 -6.65 -18.39
N ALA A 69 4.64 -7.38 -19.25
CA ALA A 69 3.48 -8.19 -18.91
C ALA A 69 3.83 -9.30 -17.92
N SER A 70 4.97 -9.97 -18.11
CA SER A 70 5.51 -10.98 -17.19
C SER A 70 5.85 -10.37 -15.83
N LYS A 71 6.51 -9.20 -15.78
CA LYS A 71 6.71 -8.42 -14.54
C LYS A 71 5.38 -8.05 -13.88
N LYS A 72 4.34 -7.81 -14.68
CA LYS A 72 2.96 -7.55 -14.22
C LYS A 72 2.17 -8.84 -13.90
N GLY A 73 2.80 -10.01 -13.90
CA GLY A 73 2.19 -11.28 -13.52
C GLY A 73 1.24 -11.85 -14.58
N LEU A 74 1.53 -11.68 -15.86
CA LEU A 74 0.82 -12.38 -16.95
C LEU A 74 1.68 -13.56 -17.42
N ILE A 75 1.09 -14.75 -17.53
CA ILE A 75 1.77 -15.96 -18.04
C ILE A 75 0.98 -16.55 -19.20
N LEU A 76 1.70 -17.04 -20.19
CA LEU A 76 1.16 -17.83 -21.31
C LEU A 76 0.99 -19.28 -20.84
N ARG A 77 -0.25 -19.79 -20.82
CA ARG A 77 -0.52 -21.17 -20.44
C ARG A 77 -0.39 -22.13 -21.64
N THR A 78 -0.64 -21.60 -22.84
CA THR A 78 -0.41 -22.21 -24.16
C THR A 78 -0.04 -21.12 -25.17
N ARG A 79 0.41 -21.47 -26.38
CA ARG A 79 0.82 -20.51 -27.44
C ARG A 79 -0.22 -19.41 -27.78
N LEU A 80 -1.50 -19.60 -27.43
CA LEU A 80 -2.60 -18.69 -27.79
C LEU A 80 -3.48 -18.25 -26.61
N GLN A 81 -3.24 -18.73 -25.40
CA GLN A 81 -4.00 -18.33 -24.21
C GLN A 81 -3.06 -17.77 -23.15
N ALA A 82 -3.00 -16.45 -23.07
CA ALA A 82 -2.58 -15.81 -21.84
C ALA A 82 -3.73 -15.84 -20.85
N GLN A 83 -3.42 -16.22 -19.63
CA GLN A 83 -4.29 -15.93 -18.49
C GLN A 83 -3.59 -14.85 -17.67
N PRO A 84 -4.33 -13.99 -16.93
CA PRO A 84 -3.72 -13.39 -15.77
C PRO A 84 -3.11 -14.56 -15.00
N LEU A 85 -1.90 -14.42 -14.47
CA LEU A 85 -1.40 -15.45 -13.58
C LEU A 85 -2.47 -15.61 -12.51
N ALA A 86 -3.23 -16.69 -12.61
CA ALA A 86 -4.06 -17.18 -11.54
C ALA A 86 -3.02 -17.68 -10.56
N GLN A 87 -2.41 -16.73 -9.87
CA GLN A 87 -1.45 -16.98 -8.83
C GLN A 87 -2.31 -17.41 -7.63
N THR A 88 -3.00 -18.55 -7.78
CA THR A 88 -3.10 -19.55 -6.72
C THR A 88 -1.69 -20.12 -6.52
N VAL A 89 -0.67 -19.27 -6.36
CA VAL A 89 0.58 -19.70 -5.77
C VAL A 89 0.21 -19.83 -4.32
N SER A 90 0.12 -21.07 -3.86
CA SER A 90 0.08 -21.31 -2.43
C SER A 90 1.29 -20.61 -1.83
N ILE A 91 1.04 -19.61 -1.00
CA ILE A 91 2.11 -18.86 -0.35
C ILE A 91 2.66 -19.78 0.74
N LYS A 92 3.79 -20.43 0.46
CA LYS A 92 4.30 -21.52 1.30
C LYS A 92 4.99 -21.00 2.57
N ASN A 93 5.44 -19.76 2.56
CA ASN A 93 6.13 -19.17 3.71
C ASN A 93 5.91 -17.65 3.82
N PHE A 94 6.26 -17.11 4.99
CA PHE A 94 6.10 -15.70 5.33
C PHE A 94 6.92 -14.75 4.44
N TYR A 95 8.11 -15.14 3.97
CA TYR A 95 8.92 -14.28 3.11
C TYR A 95 8.32 -14.13 1.70
N GLN A 96 7.75 -15.20 1.15
CA GLN A 96 6.99 -15.15 -0.10
C GLN A 96 5.78 -14.23 0.00
N LEU A 97 5.13 -14.18 1.18
CA LEU A 97 4.05 -13.25 1.44
C LEU A 97 4.54 -11.79 1.35
N LEU A 98 5.67 -11.47 1.98
CA LEU A 98 6.25 -10.12 1.92
C LEU A 98 6.67 -9.74 0.50
N ASP A 99 7.29 -10.67 -0.24
CA ASP A 99 7.68 -10.45 -1.64
C ASP A 99 6.46 -10.15 -2.52
N GLU A 100 5.36 -10.89 -2.34
CA GLU A 100 4.13 -10.66 -3.11
C GLU A 100 3.53 -9.28 -2.82
N VAL A 101 3.59 -8.80 -1.57
CA VAL A 101 3.19 -7.42 -1.24
C VAL A 101 4.04 -6.40 -2.01
N VAL A 102 5.36 -6.61 -2.07
CA VAL A 102 6.25 -5.74 -2.86
C VAL A 102 5.90 -5.81 -4.36
N PHE A 103 5.59 -6.99 -4.89
CA PHE A 103 5.18 -7.15 -6.28
C PHE A 103 3.86 -6.42 -6.60
N ILE A 104 2.85 -6.52 -5.72
CA ILE A 104 1.58 -5.81 -5.87
C ILE A 104 1.81 -4.29 -5.87
N ILE A 105 2.59 -3.78 -4.91
CA ILE A 105 2.93 -2.35 -4.84
C ILE A 105 3.67 -1.91 -6.11
N ARG A 106 4.66 -2.69 -6.57
CA ARG A 106 5.42 -2.38 -7.80
C ARG A 106 4.54 -2.32 -9.04
N ARG A 107 3.49 -3.14 -9.14
CA ARG A 107 2.56 -3.14 -10.29
C ARG A 107 1.76 -1.85 -10.42
N ASN A 108 1.52 -1.13 -9.33
CA ASN A 108 0.91 0.20 -9.33
C ASN A 108 1.72 1.21 -8.51
N LEU A 109 3.05 1.21 -8.69
CA LEU A 109 3.96 2.00 -7.85
C LEU A 109 3.60 3.48 -7.87
N THR A 110 3.32 4.04 -9.05
CA THR A 110 2.97 5.45 -9.22
C THR A 110 1.71 5.81 -8.45
N GLY A 111 0.66 4.98 -8.54
CA GLY A 111 -0.59 5.23 -7.80
C GLY A 111 -0.41 5.09 -6.29
N VAL A 112 0.30 4.05 -5.84
CA VAL A 112 0.55 3.81 -4.41
C VAL A 112 1.41 4.92 -3.80
N VAL A 113 2.48 5.34 -4.49
CA VAL A 113 3.35 6.43 -4.02
C VAL A 113 2.62 7.75 -4.01
N LEU A 114 1.87 8.08 -5.06
CA LEU A 114 1.14 9.34 -5.16
C LEU A 114 0.07 9.45 -4.08
N ASP A 115 -0.76 8.42 -3.91
CA ASP A 115 -1.81 8.40 -2.89
C ASP A 115 -1.22 8.38 -1.48
N SER A 116 -0.22 7.53 -1.24
CA SER A 116 0.45 7.48 0.07
C SER A 116 1.10 8.81 0.41
N PHE A 117 1.77 9.47 -0.54
CA PHE A 117 2.44 10.74 -0.27
C PHE A 117 1.44 11.85 -0.02
N LEU A 118 0.40 11.98 -0.87
CA LEU A 118 -0.64 12.99 -0.73
C LEU A 118 -1.36 12.91 0.61
N PHE A 119 -1.73 11.70 1.04
CA PHE A 119 -2.45 11.51 2.29
C PHE A 119 -1.53 11.45 3.52
N SER A 120 -0.23 11.23 3.36
CA SER A 120 0.77 11.36 4.44
C SER A 120 1.36 12.77 4.58
N ILE A 121 0.93 13.77 3.79
CA ILE A 121 1.39 15.17 3.93
C ILE A 121 1.33 15.66 5.39
N PRO A 122 0.25 15.45 6.17
CA PRO A 122 0.24 15.91 7.56
C PRO A 122 1.31 15.25 8.44
N LYS A 123 1.61 13.95 8.22
CA LYS A 123 2.73 13.27 8.90
C LYS A 123 4.07 13.90 8.52
N PHE A 124 4.31 14.15 7.23
CA PHE A 124 5.55 14.78 6.78
C PHE A 124 5.70 16.22 7.26
N VAL A 125 4.61 16.99 7.35
CA VAL A 125 4.59 18.32 7.95
C VAL A 125 4.97 18.23 9.42
N LEU A 126 4.38 17.29 10.17
CA LEU A 126 4.70 17.08 11.58
C LEU A 126 6.17 16.66 11.78
N VAL A 127 6.69 15.75 10.96
CA VAL A 127 8.11 15.36 10.93
C VAL A 127 9.00 16.57 10.67
N THR A 128 8.63 17.40 9.70
CA THR A 128 9.38 18.61 9.35
C THR A 128 9.42 19.58 10.54
N VAL A 129 8.29 19.77 11.23
CA VAL A 129 8.25 20.58 12.46
C VAL A 129 9.19 20.02 13.52
N PHE A 130 9.16 18.71 13.80
CA PHE A 130 10.08 18.09 14.76
C PHE A 130 11.56 18.25 14.38
N PHE A 131 11.88 18.14 13.09
CA PHE A 131 13.25 18.31 12.59
C PHE A 131 13.73 19.77 12.58
N LEU A 132 12.81 20.73 12.56
CA LEU A 132 13.13 22.16 12.62
C LEU A 132 13.21 22.69 14.05
N CYS A 133 12.66 21.99 15.06
CA CYS A 133 12.73 22.38 16.47
C CYS A 133 14.14 22.73 16.97
N PRO A 134 15.23 22.01 16.60
CA PRO A 134 16.59 22.37 17.02
C PRO A 134 17.07 23.73 16.51
N TYR A 135 16.48 24.23 15.42
CA TYR A 135 16.89 25.46 14.76
C TYR A 135 15.99 26.65 15.11
N TYR A 136 14.79 26.40 15.65
CA TYR A 136 13.79 27.42 15.94
C TYR A 136 13.14 27.21 17.30
N ALA A 137 13.52 28.03 18.29
CA ALA A 137 13.02 27.95 19.67
C ALA A 137 11.47 28.04 19.77
N ALA A 138 10.84 28.88 18.94
CA ALA A 138 9.38 29.00 18.91
C ALA A 138 8.67 27.69 18.51
N LEU A 139 9.28 26.86 17.65
CA LEU A 139 8.74 25.55 17.29
C LEU A 139 8.90 24.56 18.44
N ALA A 140 10.02 24.61 19.17
CA ALA A 140 10.23 23.79 20.35
C ALA A 140 9.20 24.09 21.45
N GLU A 141 8.88 25.38 21.68
CA GLU A 141 7.82 25.81 22.59
C GLU A 141 6.43 25.32 22.14
N LEU A 142 6.12 25.43 20.85
CA LEU A 142 4.86 24.95 20.28
C LEU A 142 4.71 23.43 20.45
N VAL A 143 5.78 22.67 20.22
CA VAL A 143 5.77 21.21 20.35
C VAL A 143 5.73 20.77 21.82
N ALA A 144 6.22 21.59 22.76
CA ALA A 144 6.07 21.33 24.19
C ALA A 144 4.63 21.53 24.69
N GLN A 145 3.77 22.18 23.90
CA GLN A 145 2.39 22.45 24.27
C GLN A 145 1.47 21.26 23.93
N ALA A 146 1.10 20.52 24.97
CA ALA A 146 0.17 19.39 24.84
C ALA A 146 -1.15 19.76 24.17
N TRP A 147 -1.68 20.96 24.42
CA TRP A 147 -2.93 21.41 23.81
C TRP A 147 -2.84 21.66 22.28
N VAL A 148 -1.64 21.66 21.69
CA VAL A 148 -1.44 21.75 20.22
C VAL A 148 -1.22 20.37 19.61
N ILE A 149 -0.28 19.60 20.17
CA ILE A 149 0.12 18.31 19.62
C ILE A 149 -0.98 17.25 19.81
N ILE A 150 -1.66 17.25 20.96
CA ILE A 150 -2.70 16.26 21.26
C ILE A 150 -3.86 16.36 20.26
N PRO A 151 -4.48 17.54 20.02
CA PRO A 151 -5.51 17.67 19.00
C PRO A 151 -5.03 17.33 17.59
N ALA A 152 -3.80 17.69 17.23
CA ALA A 152 -3.25 17.37 15.91
C ALA A 152 -3.16 15.85 15.69
N VAL A 153 -2.67 15.09 16.67
CA VAL A 153 -2.61 13.62 16.64
C VAL A 153 -4.01 13.01 16.59
N VAL A 154 -4.94 13.52 17.41
CA VAL A 154 -6.34 13.08 17.44
C VAL A 154 -6.99 13.28 16.06
N LEU A 155 -6.86 14.48 15.48
CA LEU A 155 -7.42 14.80 14.18
C LEU A 155 -6.85 13.91 13.08
N TYR A 156 -5.54 13.70 13.11
CA TYR A 156 -4.87 12.86 12.14
C TYR A 156 -5.31 11.39 12.25
N GLU A 157 -5.17 10.77 13.42
CA GLU A 157 -5.43 9.33 13.60
C GLU A 157 -6.90 8.96 13.44
N LEU A 158 -7.81 9.81 13.93
CA LEU A 158 -9.24 9.51 13.86
C LEU A 158 -9.85 9.86 12.51
N PHE A 159 -9.50 11.00 11.91
CA PHE A 159 -10.23 11.50 10.73
C PHE A 159 -9.40 11.42 9.45
N TRP A 160 -8.08 11.62 9.52
CA TRP A 160 -7.24 11.63 8.33
C TRP A 160 -6.79 10.23 7.91
N ARG A 161 -6.37 9.40 8.88
CA ARG A 161 -5.90 8.03 8.62
C ARG A 161 -6.92 7.19 7.83
N PRO A 162 -8.24 7.20 8.10
CA PRO A 162 -9.21 6.48 7.27
C PRO A 162 -9.22 6.90 5.80
N LEU A 163 -8.86 8.15 5.47
CA LEU A 163 -8.70 8.60 4.07
C LEU A 163 -7.49 7.95 3.43
N VAL A 164 -6.34 7.89 4.13
CA VAL A 164 -5.11 7.21 3.68
C VAL A 164 -5.42 5.76 3.31
N TRP A 165 -6.12 5.05 4.20
CA TRP A 165 -6.53 3.66 4.00
C TRP A 165 -7.45 3.50 2.79
N SER A 166 -8.39 4.43 2.61
CA SER A 166 -9.33 4.38 1.49
C SER A 166 -8.65 4.65 0.15
N SER A 167 -7.74 5.62 0.02
CA SER A 167 -7.10 5.92 -1.26
C SER A 167 -5.98 4.95 -1.57
N THR A 168 -5.02 4.84 -0.67
CA THR A 168 -3.83 4.01 -0.89
C THR A 168 -4.23 2.53 -0.98
N GLY A 169 -5.22 2.08 -0.20
CA GLY A 169 -5.73 0.71 -0.26
C GLY A 169 -6.33 0.37 -1.62
N MET A 170 -6.97 1.35 -2.26
CA MET A 170 -7.52 1.23 -3.61
C MET A 170 -6.43 1.21 -4.68
N ALA A 171 -5.38 2.02 -4.52
CA ALA A 171 -4.20 1.95 -5.36
C ALA A 171 -3.52 0.57 -5.26
N ILE A 172 -3.49 -0.04 -4.08
CA ILE A 172 -2.99 -1.40 -3.88
C ILE A 172 -3.90 -2.43 -4.55
N LEU A 173 -5.23 -2.32 -4.40
CA LEU A 173 -6.19 -3.18 -5.10
C LEU A 173 -6.01 -3.15 -6.62
N ALA A 174 -5.70 -1.97 -7.18
CA ALA A 174 -5.43 -1.81 -8.61
C ALA A 174 -4.13 -2.54 -9.05
N GLY A 175 -3.21 -2.82 -8.13
CA GLY A 175 -1.98 -3.58 -8.36
C GLY A 175 -2.18 -5.11 -8.43
N PHE A 176 -3.35 -5.62 -8.03
CA PHE A 176 -3.65 -7.05 -8.12
C PHE A 176 -3.82 -7.52 -9.57
N PRO A 177 -3.39 -8.75 -9.90
CA PRO A 177 -3.50 -9.27 -11.25
C PRO A 177 -4.95 -9.63 -11.62
N GLU A 178 -5.84 -9.87 -10.65
CA GLU A 178 -7.23 -10.22 -10.94
C GLU A 178 -8.06 -9.01 -11.40
N ASN A 179 -8.80 -9.18 -12.49
CA ASN A 179 -9.73 -8.15 -12.99
C ASN A 179 -10.87 -7.84 -12.00
N ALA A 180 -11.26 -8.80 -11.16
CA ALA A 180 -12.29 -8.60 -10.15
C ALA A 180 -11.84 -7.57 -9.08
N MET A 181 -10.60 -7.69 -8.62
CA MET A 181 -9.98 -6.79 -7.64
C MET A 181 -9.78 -5.39 -8.23
N ARG A 182 -9.31 -5.31 -9.48
CA ARG A 182 -9.19 -4.05 -10.22
C ARG A 182 -10.54 -3.38 -10.51
N ARG A 183 -11.62 -4.14 -10.68
CA ARG A 183 -12.98 -3.59 -10.80
C ARG A 183 -13.55 -3.15 -9.46
N GLN A 184 -13.15 -3.76 -8.35
CA GLN A 184 -13.48 -3.26 -7.02
C GLN A 184 -12.76 -1.94 -6.73
N SER A 185 -11.51 -1.81 -7.18
CA SER A 185 -10.75 -0.55 -7.07
C SER A 185 -11.36 0.62 -7.87
N SER A 186 -12.28 0.38 -8.81
CA SER A 186 -13.01 1.45 -9.50
C SER A 186 -14.40 1.72 -8.91
N ARG A 187 -14.92 0.83 -8.06
CA ARG A 187 -16.29 0.89 -7.51
C ARG A 187 -16.37 1.52 -6.13
N LEU A 188 -15.32 1.37 -5.32
CA LEU A 188 -15.29 1.85 -3.94
C LEU A 188 -14.73 3.29 -3.93
N SER A 189 -15.49 4.27 -4.40
CA SER A 189 -15.11 5.69 -4.24
C SER A 189 -16.20 6.47 -3.51
N GLY A 190 -15.78 7.44 -2.70
CA GLY A 190 -16.67 8.42 -2.07
C GLY A 190 -16.85 8.30 -0.55
N SER A 191 -17.73 9.15 -0.03
CA SER A 191 -17.96 9.37 1.40
C SER A 191 -18.45 8.12 2.14
N ALA A 192 -19.21 7.24 1.49
CA ALA A 192 -19.71 6.02 2.10
C ALA A 192 -18.60 5.05 2.51
N LEU A 193 -17.54 4.93 1.69
CA LEU A 193 -16.37 4.10 2.01
C LEU A 193 -15.59 4.72 3.17
N TYR A 194 -15.38 6.02 3.15
CA TYR A 194 -14.72 6.74 4.24
C TYR A 194 -15.44 6.50 5.58
N TRP A 195 -16.77 6.66 5.63
CA TRP A 195 -17.54 6.42 6.86
C TRP A 195 -17.48 4.97 7.33
N GLN A 196 -17.41 4.00 6.41
CA GLN A 196 -17.21 2.60 6.76
C GLN A 196 -15.82 2.37 7.36
N MET A 197 -14.77 2.92 6.74
CA MET A 197 -13.39 2.82 7.23
C MET A 197 -13.22 3.50 8.58
N LEU A 198 -13.77 4.71 8.74
CA LEU A 198 -13.78 5.45 9.99
C LEU A 198 -14.42 4.61 11.10
N ARG A 199 -15.62 4.06 10.88
CA ARG A 199 -16.32 3.24 11.89
C ARG A 199 -15.57 1.96 12.22
N SER A 200 -14.98 1.29 11.24
CA SER A 200 -14.20 0.07 11.50
C SER A 200 -12.86 0.34 12.18
N GLY A 201 -12.29 1.52 11.95
CA GLY A 201 -10.97 1.90 12.46
C GLY A 201 -11.02 2.65 13.77
N LEU A 202 -12.20 3.13 14.17
CA LEU A 202 -12.36 4.01 15.31
C LEU A 202 -11.77 3.40 16.58
N VAL A 203 -12.03 2.12 16.83
CA VAL A 203 -11.50 1.43 18.02
C VAL A 203 -9.97 1.36 17.96
N GLU A 204 -9.39 0.89 16.85
CA GLU A 204 -7.93 0.85 16.65
C GLU A 204 -7.32 2.26 16.84
N ALA A 205 -7.91 3.28 16.21
CA ALA A 205 -7.45 4.65 16.24
C ALA A 205 -7.54 5.28 17.63
N VAL A 206 -8.63 5.06 18.39
CA VAL A 206 -8.78 5.59 19.76
C VAL A 206 -7.71 5.01 20.69
N PHE A 207 -7.49 3.69 20.64
CA PHE A 207 -6.46 3.05 21.45
C PHE A 207 -5.05 3.48 21.03
N TYR A 208 -4.81 3.69 19.73
CA TYR A 208 -3.55 4.21 19.24
C TYR A 208 -3.30 5.65 19.67
N VAL A 209 -4.32 6.50 19.60
CA VAL A 209 -4.27 7.88 20.11
C VAL A 209 -3.93 7.85 21.60
N PHE A 210 -4.60 7.01 22.40
CA PHE A 210 -4.32 6.90 23.83
C PHE A 210 -2.88 6.46 24.12
N LEU A 211 -2.36 5.50 23.35
CA LEU A 211 -0.95 5.10 23.40
C LEU A 211 -0.03 6.30 23.11
N LEU A 212 -0.26 7.04 22.03
CA LEU A 212 0.53 8.21 21.66
C LEU A 212 0.47 9.31 22.74
N MET A 213 -0.70 9.53 23.35
CA MET A 213 -0.85 10.46 24.46
C MET A 213 -0.04 10.03 25.68
N ALA A 214 -0.03 8.74 26.03
CA ALA A 214 0.73 8.23 27.15
C ALA A 214 2.25 8.39 26.93
N VAL A 215 2.73 8.11 25.70
CA VAL A 215 4.13 8.33 25.31
C VAL A 215 4.48 9.82 25.36
N PHE A 216 3.58 10.68 24.88
CA PHE A 216 3.80 12.12 24.86
C PHE A 216 3.77 12.74 26.27
N ALA A 217 2.88 12.27 27.15
CA ALA A 217 2.81 12.68 28.55
C ALA A 217 4.08 12.27 29.32
N TRP A 218 4.62 11.07 29.06
CA TRP A 218 5.93 10.67 29.57
C TRP A 218 7.05 11.56 29.02
N TYR A 219 7.02 11.86 27.72
CA TYR A 219 8.01 12.74 27.09
C TYR A 219 8.06 14.13 27.75
N LEU A 220 6.91 14.73 28.05
CA LEU A 220 6.81 16.04 28.73
C LEU A 220 7.09 15.96 30.25
N GLY A 221 7.36 14.77 30.80
CA GLY A 221 7.61 14.59 32.23
C GLY A 221 6.36 14.63 33.11
N PHE A 222 5.15 14.60 32.52
CA PHE A 222 3.90 14.50 33.28
C PHE A 222 3.70 13.11 33.90
N ALA A 223 4.25 12.06 33.28
CA ALA A 223 4.26 10.70 33.79
C ALA A 223 5.68 10.23 34.05
N ARG A 224 5.92 9.58 35.20
CA ARG A 224 7.24 9.06 35.57
C ARG A 224 7.59 7.75 34.87
N ASP A 225 6.58 6.93 34.57
CA ASP A 225 6.76 5.57 34.07
C ASP A 225 6.09 5.36 32.71
N LEU A 226 6.70 4.49 31.89
CA LEU A 226 6.18 4.07 30.58
C LEU A 226 5.19 2.90 30.65
N TRP A 227 4.91 2.37 31.85
CA TRP A 227 3.98 1.25 32.04
C TRP A 227 2.59 1.47 31.43
N PRO A 228 1.94 2.64 31.58
CA PRO A 228 0.66 2.90 30.93
C PRO A 228 0.73 2.82 29.40
N ALA A 229 1.83 3.32 28.80
CA ALA A 229 2.05 3.22 27.36
C ALA A 229 2.29 1.76 26.93
N ALA A 230 3.05 0.98 27.70
CA ALA A 230 3.28 -0.43 27.41
C ALA A 230 1.98 -1.25 27.45
N ILE A 231 1.13 -1.03 28.46
CA ILE A 231 -0.17 -1.70 28.57
C ILE A 231 -1.09 -1.27 27.41
N ALA A 232 -1.16 0.04 27.12
CA ALA A 232 -1.92 0.56 26.00
C ALA A 232 -1.43 -0.02 24.66
N PHE A 233 -0.12 -0.21 24.49
CA PHE A 233 0.47 -0.83 23.31
C PHE A 233 0.04 -2.29 23.15
N ILE A 234 0.04 -3.09 24.23
CA ILE A 234 -0.39 -4.49 24.17
C ILE A 234 -1.86 -4.58 23.78
N VAL A 235 -2.72 -3.75 24.39
CA VAL A 235 -4.15 -3.71 24.08
C VAL A 235 -4.39 -3.25 22.65
N TRP A 236 -3.72 -2.17 22.24
CA TRP A 236 -3.77 -1.69 20.86
C TRP A 236 -3.30 -2.77 19.88
N PHE A 237 -2.20 -3.47 20.16
CA PHE A 237 -1.67 -4.51 19.29
C PHE A 237 -2.67 -5.66 19.12
N ALA A 238 -3.34 -6.10 20.20
CA ALA A 238 -4.39 -7.11 20.11
C ALA A 238 -5.56 -6.65 19.21
N ILE A 239 -5.99 -5.39 19.36
CA ILE A 239 -7.03 -4.78 18.54
C ILE A 239 -6.57 -4.59 17.09
N TRP A 240 -5.31 -4.21 16.88
CA TRP A 240 -4.69 -4.01 15.58
C TRP A 240 -4.70 -5.32 14.80
N VAL A 241 -4.34 -6.44 15.42
CA VAL A 241 -4.36 -7.76 14.77
C VAL A 241 -5.78 -8.12 14.28
N ASP A 242 -6.82 -7.82 15.06
CA ASP A 242 -8.22 -8.13 14.73
C ASP A 242 -8.84 -7.18 13.69
N SER A 243 -8.66 -5.86 13.89
CA SER A 243 -9.18 -4.80 13.01
C SER A 243 -8.53 -4.83 11.61
N SER A 244 -7.25 -5.22 11.54
CA SER A 244 -6.46 -5.32 10.30
C SER A 244 -7.16 -6.10 9.19
N LEU A 245 -7.73 -7.25 9.55
CA LEU A 245 -8.32 -8.19 8.59
C LEU A 245 -9.78 -7.83 8.29
N THR A 246 -10.48 -7.27 9.29
CA THR A 246 -11.85 -6.76 9.15
C THR A 246 -11.93 -5.56 8.19
N MET A 247 -10.98 -4.63 8.28
CA MET A 247 -10.88 -3.50 7.35
C MET A 247 -10.55 -3.95 5.93
N ALA A 248 -9.52 -4.78 5.79
CA ALA A 248 -9.10 -5.31 4.50
C ALA A 248 -10.20 -6.15 3.84
N ALA A 249 -10.96 -6.95 4.59
CA ALA A 249 -12.11 -7.70 4.08
C ALA A 249 -13.24 -6.79 3.58
N LYS A 250 -13.49 -5.64 4.22
CA LYS A 250 -14.46 -4.63 3.75
C LYS A 250 -14.00 -3.91 2.48
N ILE A 251 -12.70 -3.80 2.27
CA ILE A 251 -12.11 -3.31 1.01
C ILE A 251 -12.28 -4.36 -0.10
N LEU A 252 -12.19 -5.65 0.24
CA LEU A 252 -12.23 -6.77 -0.71
C LEU A 252 -13.64 -7.29 -1.06
N VAL A 253 -14.65 -7.04 -0.24
CA VAL A 253 -16.00 -7.56 -0.45
C VAL A 253 -17.02 -6.46 -0.20
N ALA A 254 -17.92 -6.23 -1.16
CA ALA A 254 -19.04 -5.32 -0.96
C ALA A 254 -20.02 -5.95 0.05
N LYS A 255 -20.12 -5.37 1.25
CA LYS A 255 -20.97 -5.84 2.37
C LYS A 255 -20.65 -7.28 2.84
N PRO A 256 -19.48 -7.50 3.46
CA PRO A 256 -19.13 -8.80 4.00
C PRO A 256 -20.08 -9.20 5.13
N GLY A 257 -20.55 -10.46 5.13
CA GLY A 257 -21.37 -11.00 6.22
C GLY A 257 -20.58 -11.11 7.53
N ALA A 258 -21.25 -11.05 8.68
CA ALA A 258 -20.62 -11.07 10.00
C ALA A 258 -19.72 -12.31 10.22
N GLN A 259 -20.13 -13.47 9.70
CA GLN A 259 -19.38 -14.72 9.80
C GLN A 259 -18.07 -14.71 9.01
N LEU A 260 -18.04 -13.99 7.88
CA LEU A 260 -16.84 -13.81 7.04
C LEU A 260 -15.81 -12.94 7.77
N LEU A 261 -16.27 -11.83 8.37
CA LEU A 261 -15.45 -10.93 9.17
C LEU A 261 -14.85 -11.64 10.38
N TRP A 262 -15.67 -12.41 11.10
CA TRP A 262 -15.24 -13.16 12.29
C TRP A 262 -14.20 -14.24 11.97
N ARG A 263 -14.38 -14.99 10.87
CA ARG A 263 -13.40 -15.99 10.41
C ARG A 263 -12.09 -15.36 9.93
N SER A 264 -12.15 -14.19 9.31
CA SER A 264 -10.94 -13.47 8.87
C SER A 264 -10.14 -12.88 10.02
N GLY A 265 -10.77 -12.52 11.15
CA GLY A 265 -10.09 -11.85 12.29
C GLY A 265 -9.53 -12.77 13.38
N TYR A 266 -10.26 -13.82 13.80
CA TYR A 266 -10.08 -14.34 15.17
C TYR A 266 -9.15 -15.56 15.36
N ILE A 267 -9.06 -16.52 14.43
CA ILE A 267 -8.53 -17.87 14.78
C ILE A 267 -7.38 -18.39 13.87
N GLY A 268 -7.17 -17.84 12.68
CA GLY A 268 -6.24 -18.44 11.70
C GLY A 268 -4.79 -17.95 11.71
N HIS A 269 -4.53 -16.68 12.04
CA HIS A 269 -3.31 -16.00 11.58
C HIS A 269 -2.55 -15.18 12.65
N PHE A 270 -2.88 -15.32 13.94
CA PHE A 270 -2.22 -14.60 15.04
C PHE A 270 -0.68 -14.69 14.98
N TRP A 271 -0.15 -15.90 14.78
CA TRP A 271 1.29 -16.13 14.66
C TRP A 271 1.96 -15.41 13.47
N LEU A 272 1.21 -15.23 12.38
CA LEU A 272 1.70 -14.57 11.17
C LEU A 272 1.72 -13.05 11.39
N SER A 273 0.71 -12.50 12.05
CA SER A 273 0.69 -11.10 12.51
C SER A 273 1.76 -10.80 13.56
N LEU A 274 2.08 -11.74 14.45
CA LEU A 274 3.19 -11.61 15.39
C LEU A 274 4.54 -11.58 14.67
N LYS A 275 4.78 -12.50 13.72
CA LYS A 275 5.98 -12.49 12.87
C LYS A 275 6.13 -11.19 12.09
N PHE A 276 5.03 -10.71 11.52
CA PHE A 276 5.00 -9.41 10.84
C PHE A 276 5.34 -8.27 11.79
N GLY A 277 4.76 -8.24 13.00
CA GLY A 277 5.07 -7.24 14.01
C GLY A 277 6.55 -7.22 14.40
N VAL A 278 7.18 -8.40 14.56
CA VAL A 278 8.62 -8.52 14.83
C VAL A 278 9.45 -7.97 13.67
N VAL A 279 9.13 -8.35 12.42
CA VAL A 279 9.84 -7.84 11.24
C VAL A 279 9.69 -6.33 11.12
N LEU A 280 8.49 -5.81 11.35
CA LEU A 280 8.23 -4.39 11.33
C LEU A 280 9.03 -3.66 12.41
N ALA A 281 9.07 -4.19 13.64
CA ALA A 281 9.89 -3.64 14.74
C ALA A 281 11.39 -3.63 14.42
N CYS A 282 11.92 -4.72 13.85
CA CYS A 282 13.30 -4.77 13.37
C CYS A 282 13.54 -3.71 12.29
N LEU A 283 12.58 -3.50 11.39
CA LEU A 283 12.71 -2.57 10.29
C LEU A 283 12.65 -1.11 10.77
N TYR A 284 11.77 -0.79 11.73
CA TYR A 284 11.81 0.50 12.43
C TYR A 284 13.17 0.70 13.11
N PHE A 285 13.68 -0.30 13.82
CA PHE A 285 14.99 -0.21 14.49
C PHE A 285 16.14 0.02 13.50
N VAL A 286 16.13 -0.66 12.36
CA VAL A 286 17.12 -0.46 11.30
C VAL A 286 16.99 0.94 10.69
N ILE A 287 15.79 1.41 10.36
CA ILE A 287 15.60 2.74 9.76
C ILE A 287 16.04 3.84 10.73
N THR A 288 15.54 3.79 11.97
CA THR A 288 15.86 4.78 13.01
C THR A 288 17.34 4.73 13.41
N GLY A 289 17.89 3.53 13.62
CA GLY A 289 19.31 3.34 13.93
C GLY A 289 20.25 3.78 12.81
N SER A 290 19.88 3.51 11.55
CA SER A 290 20.64 3.98 10.38
C SER A 290 20.59 5.50 10.27
N ALA A 291 19.43 6.12 10.52
CA ALA A 291 19.28 7.56 10.50
C ALA A 291 20.14 8.25 11.59
N VAL A 292 20.12 7.70 12.82
CA VAL A 292 21.00 8.17 13.91
C VAL A 292 22.48 8.03 13.53
N SER A 293 22.86 6.90 12.94
CA SER A 293 24.24 6.66 12.49
C SER A 293 24.69 7.64 11.40
N LEU A 294 23.80 7.98 10.46
CA LEU A 294 24.07 8.96 9.42
C LEU A 294 24.26 10.37 10.00
N LEU A 295 23.42 10.79 10.94
CA LEU A 295 23.56 12.09 11.61
C LEU A 295 24.92 12.21 12.31
N TRP A 296 25.33 11.15 13.00
CA TRP A 296 26.64 11.10 13.64
C TRP A 296 27.77 11.18 12.61
N LEU A 297 27.68 10.43 11.51
CA LEU A 297 28.69 10.43 10.44
C LEU A 297 28.81 11.79 9.71
N PHE A 298 27.73 12.56 9.64
CA PHE A 298 27.73 13.90 9.07
C PHE A 298 28.08 15.02 10.06
N GLY A 299 28.47 14.69 11.30
CA GLY A 299 28.82 15.68 12.33
C GLY A 299 27.63 16.51 12.83
N LEU A 300 26.42 15.93 12.77
CA LEU A 300 25.17 16.48 13.30
C LEU A 300 24.81 15.83 14.64
N ASP A 301 25.81 15.34 15.37
CA ASP A 301 25.70 14.72 16.69
C ASP A 301 25.14 15.67 17.75
N ASN A 302 25.43 16.97 17.64
CA ASN A 302 24.80 18.01 18.46
C ASN A 302 23.26 18.03 18.37
N VAL A 303 22.67 17.49 17.29
CA VAL A 303 21.22 17.37 17.11
C VAL A 303 20.66 16.14 17.83
N LEU A 304 21.51 15.17 18.18
CA LEU A 304 21.14 14.00 18.99
C LEU A 304 21.01 14.35 20.49
N ASP A 305 21.70 15.40 20.94
CA ASP A 305 21.60 15.96 22.30
C ASP A 305 20.34 16.82 22.52
N TRP A 306 19.64 17.18 21.44
CA TRP A 306 18.34 17.86 21.51
C TRP A 306 17.26 16.90 22.05
N PRO A 307 16.08 17.43 22.47
CA PRO A 307 15.07 16.64 23.13
C PRO A 307 14.68 15.41 22.31
N ARG A 308 14.26 14.34 23.00
CA ARG A 308 13.79 13.05 22.47
C ARG A 308 12.80 13.17 21.28
N LEU A 309 12.24 14.36 21.06
CA LEU A 309 11.47 14.80 19.88
C LEU A 309 12.17 14.55 18.54
N PHE A 310 13.49 14.76 18.44
CA PHE A 310 14.18 14.58 17.16
C PHE A 310 14.16 13.10 16.72
N LEU A 311 14.35 12.18 17.67
CA LEU A 311 14.20 10.74 17.46
C LEU A 311 12.76 10.36 17.11
N SER A 312 11.77 11.03 17.71
CA SER A 312 10.36 10.80 17.39
C SER A 312 10.00 11.18 15.94
N GLY A 313 10.66 12.20 15.37
CA GLY A 313 10.52 12.57 13.96
C GLY A 313 10.95 11.42 13.02
N PHE A 314 12.02 10.70 13.34
CA PHE A 314 12.44 9.53 12.54
C PHE A 314 11.47 8.36 12.64
N VAL A 315 10.90 8.12 13.82
CA VAL A 315 9.89 7.07 14.01
C VAL A 315 8.64 7.37 13.19
N ILE A 316 8.15 8.62 13.21
CA ILE A 316 6.97 9.04 12.44
C ILE A 316 7.26 9.00 10.92
N ALA A 317 8.46 9.39 10.50
CA ALA A 317 8.88 9.30 9.11
C ALA A 317 8.94 7.84 8.63
N ALA A 318 9.52 6.95 9.43
CA ALA A 318 9.55 5.51 9.15
C ALA A 318 8.14 4.95 9.04
N ASP A 319 7.24 5.36 9.94
CA ASP A 319 5.84 4.92 9.93
C ASP A 319 5.12 5.34 8.65
N ALA A 320 5.28 6.60 8.22
CA ALA A 320 4.72 7.09 6.96
C ALA A 320 5.24 6.33 5.73
N LEU A 321 6.49 5.86 5.75
CA LEU A 321 7.09 5.10 4.66
C LEU A 321 6.62 3.64 4.63
N LEU A 322 6.30 3.06 5.80
CA LEU A 322 5.91 1.66 5.93
C LEU A 322 4.39 1.44 5.83
N ASP A 323 3.59 2.49 6.02
CA ASP A 323 2.12 2.46 5.91
C ASP A 323 1.62 1.72 4.65
N PRO A 324 2.12 2.00 3.43
CA PRO A 324 1.69 1.29 2.21
C PRO A 324 2.00 -0.19 2.24
N PHE A 325 3.14 -0.56 2.83
CA PHE A 325 3.58 -1.95 2.95
C PHE A 325 2.71 -2.72 3.94
N VAL A 326 2.45 -2.13 5.13
CA VAL A 326 1.57 -2.70 6.15
C VAL A 326 0.17 -2.92 5.59
N MET A 327 -0.38 -1.93 4.89
CA MET A 327 -1.70 -2.03 4.30
C MET A 327 -1.76 -3.03 3.14
N GLY A 328 -0.73 -3.11 2.30
CA GLY A 328 -0.62 -4.13 1.25
C GLY A 328 -0.59 -5.55 1.81
N TYR A 329 0.17 -5.75 2.88
CA TYR A 329 0.19 -7.00 3.64
C TYR A 329 -1.19 -7.36 4.17
N ARG A 330 -1.91 -6.41 4.79
CA ARG A 330 -3.25 -6.67 5.33
C ARG A 330 -4.26 -7.03 4.25
N ILE A 331 -4.25 -6.33 3.11
CA ILE A 331 -5.13 -6.61 1.97
C ILE A 331 -4.83 -7.99 1.39
N LEU A 332 -3.56 -8.34 1.21
CA LEU A 332 -3.18 -9.66 0.71
C LEU A 332 -3.59 -10.77 1.69
N MET A 333 -3.34 -10.59 2.99
CA MET A 333 -3.73 -11.55 4.02
C MET A 333 -5.24 -11.76 4.09
N ALA A 334 -6.03 -10.69 4.06
CA ALA A 334 -7.49 -10.80 4.03
C ALA A 334 -7.97 -11.50 2.76
N ARG A 335 -7.33 -11.25 1.61
CA ARG A 335 -7.65 -11.96 0.36
C ARG A 335 -7.39 -13.46 0.48
N LEU A 336 -6.24 -13.86 1.03
CA LEU A 336 -5.88 -15.27 1.21
C LEU A 336 -6.82 -15.98 2.20
N ALA A 337 -7.26 -15.28 3.25
CA ALA A 337 -8.24 -15.81 4.19
C ALA A 337 -9.64 -16.00 3.56
N LEU A 338 -9.97 -15.20 2.54
CA LEU A 338 -11.24 -15.28 1.80
C LEU A 338 -11.25 -16.39 0.73
N ASP A 339 -10.09 -16.77 0.20
CA ASP A 339 -9.92 -17.87 -0.75
C ASP A 339 -8.95 -18.94 -0.20
N PRO A 340 -9.45 -19.90 0.62
CA PRO A 340 -8.61 -20.88 1.31
C PRO A 340 -7.86 -21.85 0.38
N ARG A 341 -8.10 -21.82 -0.94
CA ARG A 341 -7.32 -22.56 -1.92
C ARG A 341 -5.96 -21.91 -2.23
N CYS A 342 -5.71 -20.70 -1.74
CA CYS A 342 -4.48 -19.93 -1.93
C CYS A 342 -3.52 -19.98 -0.72
N LEU A 343 -3.91 -20.62 0.39
CA LEU A 343 -3.07 -20.86 1.57
C LEU A 343 -2.38 -22.23 1.49
#